data_AF-A0A957Y702-F1
#
_entry.id   AF-A0A957Y702-F1
#
_cell.length_a   1.000
_cell.length_b   1.000
_cell.length_c   1.000
_cell.angle_alpha   90.00
_cell.angle_beta   90.00
_cell.angle_gamma   90.00
#
_symmetry.space_group_name_H-M   'P 1'
#
loop_
_entity.id
_entity.type
_entity.pdbx_description
1 polymer ?
#
loop_
_entity_poly.entity_id
_entity_poly.type
_entity_poly.pdbx_seq_one_letter_code
_entity_poly.pdbx_strand_id
1 'polypeptide(L)'
;MPYLGNVTSPIFVIGAGRSGTSWLMHVLGQHPDVRTLIENSIVKTLYREVFQAWWNDSWHWECDDDERERRAIRAVHAALSELFPDKSPRWAMKLIWQGHPWPFVYKTFPDARYIHITRSPTTAVLSMSEYLGKRNKAWHDLRYSENEYIAANKEALRVRNDGWPYLHIRQEDAVANPRSVWNKVIDFCGLADVPIAELDREINTAKSTAGKVKEQRPPLDWSYFSSETLQMCQEFGYLPGDLSTVPELKTSVSSTDPKKMLLVDHNEKPKNSNTHKHLEAQIVELYSQINAMKATKGWQMLEKYWVIRDRLKGSVRKLPFLRNGHSTTYSSETNSFSPVEESSSSAKNETRQHPVVIHQVREFSKEELGWIEQINKHQPTAIAIVPPEWRGVSSATSNLFNVTRFVEDTLTEADAQHLARLLSESGCKKFIFGGCALTYRYLAEAIRNTMPDAKIYLFWLGNFLQYWEKYEYLSFSLARQLYQDGLIYKWGFAKKGIAEIMANQGWHTSFLKSVVRQIPTAPSI
;
A
#
# COMPACT_ATOMS: atom_id res chain seq x y z
N MET A 1 -4.87 -7.10 -29.73
CA MET A 1 -4.68 -6.72 -28.30
C MET A 1 -6.03 -6.58 -27.62
N PRO A 2 -6.14 -6.35 -26.28
CA PRO A 2 -7.44 -6.14 -25.69
C PRO A 2 -8.19 -5.01 -26.40
N TYR A 3 -9.32 -5.35 -26.99
CA TYR A 3 -10.39 -4.43 -27.34
C TYR A 3 -11.68 -5.08 -26.84
N LEU A 4 -12.79 -4.35 -26.84
CA LEU A 4 -14.03 -4.84 -26.24
C LEU A 4 -14.49 -6.21 -26.76
N GLY A 5 -14.11 -6.60 -27.98
CA GLY A 5 -14.46 -7.90 -28.57
C GLY A 5 -13.56 -9.08 -28.22
N ASN A 6 -12.39 -8.87 -27.58
CA ASN A 6 -11.52 -9.97 -27.15
C ASN A 6 -10.93 -9.83 -25.73
N VAL A 7 -11.22 -8.72 -25.04
CA VAL A 7 -10.68 -8.40 -23.71
C VAL A 7 -11.03 -9.46 -22.67
N THR A 8 -12.11 -10.23 -22.85
CA THR A 8 -12.54 -11.31 -21.94
C THR A 8 -11.82 -12.64 -22.15
N SER A 9 -11.06 -12.80 -23.24
CA SER A 9 -10.48 -14.08 -23.70
C SER A 9 -8.93 -14.14 -23.76
N PRO A 10 -8.20 -13.67 -22.74
CA PRO A 10 -6.73 -13.74 -22.74
C PRO A 10 -6.18 -15.16 -22.65
N ILE A 11 -4.93 -15.30 -23.06
CA ILE A 11 -4.06 -16.41 -22.70
C ILE A 11 -3.21 -15.97 -21.50
N PHE A 12 -3.49 -16.51 -20.31
CA PHE A 12 -2.70 -16.25 -19.13
C PHE A 12 -1.62 -17.30 -18.93
N VAL A 13 -0.37 -16.83 -18.82
CA VAL A 13 0.76 -17.65 -18.38
C VAL A 13 0.88 -17.50 -16.86
N ILE A 14 0.73 -18.62 -16.14
CA ILE A 14 0.69 -18.66 -14.68
C ILE A 14 1.75 -19.60 -14.11
N GLY A 15 1.96 -19.50 -12.79
CA GLY A 15 2.93 -20.32 -12.05
C GLY A 15 4.05 -19.51 -11.41
N ALA A 16 5.04 -20.22 -10.90
CA ALA A 16 6.24 -19.63 -10.32
C ALA A 16 7.08 -18.88 -11.37
N GLY A 17 7.63 -17.71 -11.03
CA GLY A 17 8.61 -17.07 -11.90
C GLY A 17 9.90 -17.89 -12.01
N ARG A 18 10.71 -17.57 -13.02
CA ARG A 18 11.94 -18.35 -13.35
C ARG A 18 11.70 -19.80 -13.81
N SER A 19 10.44 -20.16 -14.10
CA SER A 19 10.03 -21.44 -14.69
C SER A 19 9.91 -21.42 -16.23
N GLY A 20 10.49 -20.43 -16.90
CA GLY A 20 10.42 -20.31 -18.37
C GLY A 20 9.22 -19.53 -18.92
N THR A 21 8.49 -18.82 -18.07
CA THR A 21 7.34 -17.98 -18.47
C THR A 21 7.70 -16.94 -19.53
N SER A 22 8.90 -16.35 -19.48
CA SER A 22 9.37 -15.41 -20.52
C SER A 22 9.67 -16.07 -21.87
N TRP A 23 10.10 -17.33 -21.90
CA TRP A 23 10.25 -18.07 -23.15
C TRP A 23 8.89 -18.33 -23.78
N LEU A 24 7.92 -18.79 -22.98
CA LEU A 24 6.57 -19.03 -23.47
C LEU A 24 5.92 -17.74 -24.01
N MET A 25 6.07 -16.62 -23.30
CA MET A 25 5.62 -15.32 -23.78
C MET A 25 6.34 -14.87 -25.05
N HIS A 26 7.63 -15.17 -25.20
CA HIS A 26 8.38 -14.84 -26.41
C HIS A 26 7.85 -15.64 -27.61
N VAL A 27 7.70 -16.96 -27.47
CA VAL A 27 7.20 -17.87 -28.50
C VAL A 27 5.76 -17.52 -28.88
N LEU A 28 4.87 -17.30 -27.89
CA LEU A 28 3.50 -16.83 -28.14
C LEU A 28 3.48 -15.51 -28.93
N GLY A 29 4.37 -14.57 -28.60
CA GLY A 29 4.43 -13.26 -29.24
C GLY A 29 4.93 -13.27 -30.69
N GLN A 30 5.47 -14.39 -31.17
CA GLN A 30 5.82 -14.57 -32.57
C GLN A 30 4.63 -15.04 -33.42
N HIS A 31 3.55 -15.56 -32.81
CA HIS A 31 2.37 -15.98 -33.53
C HIS A 31 1.58 -14.75 -34.04
N PRO A 32 1.21 -14.66 -35.33
CA PRO A 32 0.61 -13.45 -35.93
C PRO A 32 -0.70 -13.03 -35.26
N ASP A 33 -1.46 -14.00 -34.76
CA ASP A 33 -2.74 -13.75 -34.09
C ASP A 33 -2.64 -13.42 -32.59
N VAL A 34 -1.45 -13.50 -32.01
CA VAL A 34 -1.26 -13.32 -30.56
C VAL A 34 -0.38 -12.12 -30.30
N ARG A 35 -0.90 -11.18 -29.52
CA ARG A 35 -0.09 -10.10 -28.99
C ARG A 35 0.22 -10.28 -27.51
N THR A 36 1.49 -10.21 -27.15
CA THR A 36 1.92 -10.36 -25.75
C THR A 36 2.02 -9.01 -25.06
N LEU A 37 1.59 -9.00 -23.80
CA LEU A 37 1.76 -7.87 -22.89
C LEU A 37 2.99 -8.06 -22.01
N ILE A 38 3.60 -6.94 -21.63
CA ILE A 38 4.62 -6.93 -20.59
C ILE A 38 4.04 -7.44 -19.27
N GLU A 39 4.89 -8.01 -18.43
CA GLU A 39 4.50 -8.32 -17.05
C GLU A 39 4.10 -7.04 -16.34
N ASN A 40 2.89 -6.99 -15.81
CA ASN A 40 2.35 -5.83 -15.15
C ASN A 40 1.35 -6.25 -14.07
N SER A 41 1.02 -5.33 -13.17
CA SER A 41 0.09 -5.58 -12.08
C SER A 41 -1.28 -4.93 -12.31
N ILE A 42 -1.65 -4.56 -13.54
CA ILE A 42 -2.81 -3.69 -13.78
C ILE A 42 -4.11 -4.26 -13.22
N VAL A 43 -4.34 -5.56 -13.38
CA VAL A 43 -5.54 -6.24 -12.87
C VAL A 43 -5.58 -6.19 -11.35
N LYS A 44 -4.46 -6.51 -10.69
CA LYS A 44 -4.33 -6.50 -9.22
C LYS A 44 -4.40 -5.07 -8.66
N THR A 45 -3.74 -4.12 -9.31
CA THR A 45 -3.72 -2.72 -8.90
C THR A 45 -5.11 -2.11 -9.05
N LEU A 46 -5.77 -2.26 -10.19
CA LEU A 46 -7.12 -1.73 -10.36
C LEU A 46 -8.12 -2.44 -9.45
N TYR A 47 -8.02 -3.76 -9.24
CA TYR A 47 -8.83 -4.43 -8.22
C TYR A 47 -8.64 -3.78 -6.84
N ARG A 48 -7.39 -3.60 -6.38
CA ARG A 48 -7.13 -2.96 -5.08
C ARG A 48 -7.62 -1.52 -5.04
N GLU A 49 -7.22 -0.69 -6.00
CA GLU A 49 -7.50 0.74 -5.97
C GLU A 49 -8.98 1.01 -6.19
N VAL A 50 -9.57 0.39 -7.21
CA VAL A 50 -10.93 0.66 -7.62
C VAL A 50 -11.86 -0.09 -6.64
N PHE A 51 -11.78 -1.42 -6.55
CA PHE A 51 -12.69 -2.22 -5.72
C PHE A 51 -12.49 -2.07 -4.20
N GLN A 52 -11.24 -1.99 -3.70
CA GLN A 52 -10.97 -2.01 -2.25
C GLN A 52 -10.69 -0.64 -1.61
N ALA A 53 -10.04 0.29 -2.32
CA ALA A 53 -9.51 1.51 -1.71
C ALA A 53 -10.33 2.78 -2.01
N TRP A 54 -10.66 3.05 -3.28
CA TRP A 54 -11.41 4.25 -3.67
C TRP A 54 -12.85 4.20 -3.20
N TRP A 55 -13.46 3.03 -3.27
CA TRP A 55 -14.82 2.82 -2.78
C TRP A 55 -14.81 2.40 -1.31
N ASN A 56 -14.48 3.35 -0.45
CA ASN A 56 -14.51 3.19 1.00
C ASN A 56 -15.87 2.71 1.53
N ASP A 57 -15.95 2.41 2.83
CA ASP A 57 -17.18 2.00 3.52
C ASP A 57 -18.34 3.00 3.39
N SER A 58 -18.20 4.19 2.82
CA SER A 58 -19.35 5.07 2.58
C SER A 58 -20.09 4.76 1.27
N TRP A 59 -19.48 4.00 0.36
CA TRP A 59 -20.06 3.73 -0.96
C TRP A 59 -21.07 2.58 -0.98
N HIS A 60 -21.07 1.67 0.01
CA HIS A 60 -22.11 0.63 0.08
C HIS A 60 -23.53 1.23 0.28
N TRP A 61 -23.60 2.50 0.70
CA TRP A 61 -24.85 3.27 0.74
C TRP A 61 -25.30 3.79 -0.63
N GLU A 62 -24.40 3.85 -1.61
CA GLU A 62 -24.64 4.40 -2.96
C GLU A 62 -24.77 3.30 -4.03
N CYS A 63 -24.01 2.21 -3.91
CA CYS A 63 -24.14 1.03 -4.77
C CYS A 63 -23.77 -0.26 -4.02
N ASP A 64 -24.44 -1.36 -4.37
CA ASP A 64 -24.11 -2.68 -3.86
C ASP A 64 -22.75 -3.20 -4.38
N ASP A 65 -22.29 -4.28 -3.77
CA ASP A 65 -21.01 -4.92 -4.10
C ASP A 65 -20.95 -5.43 -5.55
N ASP A 66 -22.09 -5.84 -6.13
CA ASP A 66 -22.18 -6.33 -7.50
C ASP A 66 -21.97 -5.21 -8.53
N GLU A 67 -22.60 -4.05 -8.36
CA GLU A 67 -22.33 -2.87 -9.18
C GLU A 67 -20.89 -2.39 -9.01
N ARG A 68 -20.36 -2.42 -7.78
CA ARG A 68 -18.95 -2.06 -7.51
C ARG A 68 -18.00 -2.95 -8.29
N GLU A 69 -18.22 -4.27 -8.27
CA GLU A 69 -17.42 -5.24 -9.01
C GLU A 69 -17.56 -5.03 -10.52
N ARG A 70 -18.78 -4.84 -11.03
CA ARG A 70 -19.02 -4.53 -12.46
C ARG A 70 -18.28 -3.27 -12.91
N ARG A 71 -18.22 -2.22 -12.08
CA ARG A 71 -17.43 -1.01 -12.35
C ARG A 71 -15.93 -1.29 -12.39
N ALA A 72 -15.40 -2.08 -11.45
CA ALA A 72 -13.99 -2.46 -11.45
C ALA A 72 -13.61 -3.28 -12.70
N ILE A 73 -14.46 -4.24 -13.11
CA ILE A 73 -14.26 -5.01 -14.35
C ILE A 73 -14.22 -4.08 -15.55
N ARG A 74 -15.19 -3.17 -15.69
CA ARG A 74 -15.20 -2.16 -16.77
C ARG A 74 -13.94 -1.31 -16.79
N ALA A 75 -13.45 -0.89 -15.62
CA ALA A 75 -12.22 -0.11 -15.51
C ALA A 75 -10.99 -0.90 -15.97
N VAL A 76 -10.89 -2.18 -15.60
CA VAL A 76 -9.81 -3.06 -16.07
C VAL A 76 -9.86 -3.24 -17.59
N HIS A 77 -11.04 -3.51 -18.14
CA HIS A 77 -11.21 -3.66 -19.59
C HIS A 77 -10.84 -2.39 -20.36
N ALA A 78 -11.30 -1.23 -19.89
CA ALA A 78 -10.98 0.06 -20.49
C ALA A 78 -9.48 0.35 -20.44
N ALA A 79 -8.85 0.15 -19.27
CA ALA A 79 -7.43 0.42 -19.10
C ALA A 79 -6.55 -0.51 -19.96
N LEU A 80 -6.89 -1.79 -20.03
CA LEU A 80 -6.20 -2.74 -20.91
C LEU A 80 -6.34 -2.37 -22.39
N SER A 81 -7.54 -1.92 -22.80
CA SER A 81 -7.81 -1.55 -24.19
C SER A 81 -7.11 -0.25 -24.61
N GLU A 82 -7.03 0.72 -23.71
CA GLU A 82 -6.43 2.03 -23.98
C GLU A 82 -4.89 1.98 -23.95
N LEU A 83 -4.30 1.29 -22.96
CA LEU A 83 -2.85 1.27 -22.76
C LEU A 83 -2.11 0.39 -23.78
N PHE A 84 -2.81 -0.57 -24.38
CA PHE A 84 -2.21 -1.58 -25.23
C PHE A 84 -3.00 -1.78 -26.54
N PRO A 85 -3.20 -0.79 -27.41
CA PRO A 85 -4.02 -0.94 -28.62
C PRO A 85 -3.34 -1.79 -29.71
N ASP A 86 -4.09 -2.72 -30.34
CA ASP A 86 -3.66 -3.57 -31.48
C ASP A 86 -4.85 -4.42 -31.96
N LYS A 87 -4.79 -4.88 -33.21
CA LYS A 87 -5.84 -5.64 -33.89
C LYS A 87 -5.72 -7.16 -33.77
N SER A 88 -4.65 -7.71 -33.18
CA SER A 88 -4.52 -9.17 -33.00
C SER A 88 -5.74 -9.74 -32.26
N PRO A 89 -6.33 -10.85 -32.74
CA PRO A 89 -7.53 -11.44 -32.19
C PRO A 89 -7.32 -12.04 -30.79
N ARG A 90 -6.09 -12.44 -30.45
CA ARG A 90 -5.72 -12.93 -29.13
C ARG A 90 -4.68 -12.03 -28.47
N TRP A 91 -4.63 -12.09 -27.16
CA TRP A 91 -3.58 -11.48 -26.38
C TRP A 91 -3.16 -12.36 -25.22
N ALA A 92 -1.91 -12.23 -24.80
CA ALA A 92 -1.33 -13.03 -23.73
C ALA A 92 -0.70 -12.14 -22.66
N MET A 93 -0.78 -12.56 -21.40
CA MET A 93 -0.17 -11.85 -20.28
C MET A 93 0.28 -12.84 -19.20
N LYS A 94 1.29 -12.46 -18.42
CA LYS A 94 1.72 -13.22 -17.25
C LYS A 94 0.91 -12.82 -16.03
N LEU A 95 0.30 -13.81 -15.36
CA LEU A 95 -0.23 -13.72 -14.00
C LEU A 95 0.53 -14.71 -13.12
N ILE A 96 1.82 -14.44 -12.97
CA ILE A 96 2.75 -15.26 -12.20
C ILE A 96 2.84 -14.74 -10.75
N TRP A 97 3.47 -15.50 -9.87
CA TRP A 97 3.54 -15.22 -8.42
C TRP A 97 2.19 -15.40 -7.70
N GLN A 98 2.21 -15.17 -6.39
CA GLN A 98 1.05 -15.25 -5.51
C GLN A 98 0.32 -13.91 -5.32
N GLY A 99 -0.85 -13.98 -4.68
CA GLY A 99 -1.68 -12.88 -4.25
C GLY A 99 -2.55 -12.32 -5.38
N HIS A 100 -3.00 -13.15 -6.32
CA HIS A 100 -3.96 -12.72 -7.34
C HIS A 100 -5.40 -12.82 -6.81
N PRO A 101 -6.26 -11.84 -7.12
CA PRO A 101 -7.68 -11.89 -6.72
C PRO A 101 -8.46 -12.82 -7.65
N TRP A 102 -8.21 -14.12 -7.61
CA TRP A 102 -8.74 -15.10 -8.57
C TRP A 102 -10.25 -15.00 -8.84
N PRO A 103 -11.14 -14.88 -7.82
CA PRO A 103 -12.57 -14.70 -8.07
C PRO A 103 -12.88 -13.49 -8.96
N PHE A 104 -12.15 -12.38 -8.78
CA PHE A 104 -12.28 -11.20 -9.62
C PHE A 104 -11.67 -11.42 -11.01
N VAL A 105 -10.51 -12.08 -11.10
CA VAL A 105 -9.87 -12.43 -12.40
C VAL A 105 -10.82 -13.25 -13.26
N TYR A 106 -11.45 -14.27 -12.68
CA TYR A 106 -12.43 -15.14 -13.35
C TYR A 106 -13.62 -14.37 -13.92
N LYS A 107 -14.21 -13.47 -13.13
CA LYS A 107 -15.31 -12.61 -13.58
C LYS A 107 -14.86 -11.57 -14.63
N THR A 108 -13.63 -11.08 -14.51
CA THR A 108 -13.06 -10.13 -15.46
C THR A 108 -12.76 -10.78 -16.81
N PHE A 109 -12.33 -12.04 -16.81
CA PHE A 109 -11.87 -12.77 -17.99
C PHE A 109 -12.53 -14.16 -18.09
N PRO A 110 -13.85 -14.24 -18.29
CA PRO A 110 -14.59 -15.49 -18.27
C PRO A 110 -14.19 -16.49 -19.37
N ASP A 111 -13.57 -16.01 -20.45
CA ASP A 111 -13.15 -16.83 -21.59
C ASP A 111 -11.63 -17.06 -21.60
N ALA A 112 -10.95 -16.80 -20.47
CA ALA A 112 -9.51 -16.95 -20.36
C ALA A 112 -9.06 -18.40 -20.45
N ARG A 113 -7.87 -18.59 -21.02
CA ARG A 113 -7.14 -19.86 -21.01
C ARG A 113 -5.88 -19.72 -20.18
N TYR A 114 -5.59 -20.71 -19.34
CA TYR A 114 -4.49 -20.66 -18.39
C TYR A 114 -3.42 -21.70 -18.74
N ILE A 115 -2.22 -21.25 -19.08
CA ILE A 115 -1.06 -22.12 -19.29
C ILE A 115 -0.18 -22.03 -18.03
N HIS A 116 -0.19 -23.10 -17.24
CA HIS A 116 0.69 -23.25 -16.10
C HIS A 116 2.01 -23.89 -16.54
N ILE A 117 3.08 -23.11 -16.50
CA ILE A 117 4.43 -23.61 -16.76
C ILE A 117 5.17 -23.83 -15.44
N THR A 118 5.61 -25.06 -15.21
CA THR A 118 6.42 -25.42 -14.04
C THR A 118 7.85 -25.71 -14.46
N ARG A 119 8.75 -25.74 -13.48
CA ARG A 119 10.16 -26.15 -13.62
C ARG A 119 10.56 -26.88 -12.35
N SER A 120 11.42 -27.88 -12.43
CA SER A 120 11.95 -28.56 -11.24
C SER A 120 12.47 -27.55 -10.20
N PRO A 121 12.07 -27.66 -8.92
CA PRO A 121 12.48 -26.71 -7.87
C PRO A 121 13.99 -26.75 -7.66
N THR A 122 14.63 -27.89 -7.95
CA THR A 122 16.09 -28.07 -7.90
C THR A 122 16.80 -26.98 -8.69
N THR A 123 16.23 -26.54 -9.81
CA THR A 123 16.79 -25.47 -10.65
C THR A 123 16.02 -24.15 -10.53
N ALA A 124 14.71 -24.18 -10.28
CA ALA A 124 13.87 -22.98 -10.20
C ALA A 124 14.21 -22.12 -8.97
N VAL A 125 14.29 -22.74 -7.78
CA VAL A 125 14.50 -22.04 -6.50
C VAL A 125 15.87 -21.36 -6.47
N LEU A 126 16.92 -22.05 -6.91
CA LEU A 126 18.24 -21.45 -7.05
C LEU A 126 18.24 -20.31 -8.08
N SER A 127 17.54 -20.48 -9.21
CA SER A 127 17.44 -19.43 -10.22
C SER A 127 16.67 -18.20 -9.73
N MET A 128 15.65 -18.36 -8.87
CA MET A 128 14.98 -17.26 -8.20
C MET A 128 15.95 -16.53 -7.28
N SER A 129 16.63 -17.29 -6.43
CA SER A 129 17.53 -16.74 -5.43
C SER A 129 18.65 -15.89 -6.05
N GLU A 130 19.31 -16.39 -7.09
CA GLU A 130 20.39 -15.66 -7.75
C GLU A 130 19.92 -14.47 -8.57
N TYR A 131 18.80 -14.60 -9.27
CA TYR A 131 18.35 -13.56 -10.19
C TYR A 131 17.63 -12.43 -9.45
N LEU A 132 16.75 -12.78 -8.52
CA LEU A 132 15.95 -11.83 -7.74
C LEU A 132 16.72 -11.30 -6.52
N GLY A 133 17.68 -12.08 -5.98
CA GLY A 133 18.60 -11.65 -4.92
C GLY A 133 19.38 -10.39 -5.25
N LYS A 134 19.71 -10.19 -6.54
CA LYS A 134 20.35 -8.95 -7.04
C LYS A 134 19.53 -7.69 -6.80
N ARG A 135 18.21 -7.82 -6.68
CA ARG A 135 17.27 -6.70 -6.49
C ARG A 135 16.78 -6.59 -5.06
N ASN A 136 16.61 -7.72 -4.38
CA ASN A 136 16.15 -7.76 -3.00
C ASN A 136 16.82 -8.93 -2.27
N LYS A 137 17.56 -8.60 -1.19
CA LYS A 137 18.34 -9.55 -0.40
C LYS A 137 17.52 -10.68 0.21
N ALA A 138 16.21 -10.49 0.43
CA ALA A 138 15.34 -11.56 0.94
C ALA A 138 15.35 -12.80 0.04
N TRP A 139 15.53 -12.63 -1.28
CA TRP A 139 15.61 -13.74 -2.22
C TRP A 139 16.90 -14.56 -2.10
N HIS A 140 17.96 -14.05 -1.46
CA HIS A 140 19.14 -14.88 -1.18
C HIS A 140 18.84 -16.03 -0.22
N ASP A 141 17.76 -15.92 0.56
CA ASP A 141 17.26 -17.05 1.33
C ASP A 141 16.52 -18.03 0.39
N LEU A 142 17.08 -19.23 0.29
CA LEU A 142 16.52 -20.32 -0.48
C LEU A 142 15.17 -20.80 0.09
N ARG A 143 14.93 -20.69 1.41
CA ARG A 143 13.62 -20.99 2.02
C ARG A 143 12.57 -19.97 1.62
N TYR A 144 12.93 -18.69 1.60
CA TYR A 144 12.05 -17.66 1.09
C TYR A 144 11.70 -17.92 -0.40
N SER A 145 12.70 -18.24 -1.22
CA SER A 145 12.49 -18.57 -2.63
C SER A 145 11.64 -19.83 -2.83
N GLU A 146 11.82 -20.86 -2.00
CA GLU A 146 10.98 -22.06 -2.00
C GLU A 146 9.52 -21.74 -1.65
N ASN A 147 9.29 -20.94 -0.61
CA ASN A 147 7.94 -20.54 -0.20
C ASN A 147 7.20 -19.78 -1.31
N GLU A 148 7.88 -18.85 -1.99
CA GLU A 148 7.31 -18.13 -3.14
C GLU A 148 7.03 -19.06 -4.32
N TYR A 149 7.91 -20.05 -4.55
CA TYR A 149 7.69 -21.09 -5.56
C TYR A 149 6.44 -21.92 -5.24
N ILE A 150 6.31 -22.41 -4.01
CA ILE A 150 5.14 -23.16 -3.54
C ILE A 150 3.87 -22.33 -3.71
N ALA A 151 3.86 -21.10 -3.20
CA ALA A 151 2.67 -20.26 -3.18
C ALA A 151 2.16 -19.95 -4.59
N ALA A 152 3.05 -19.60 -5.51
CA ALA A 152 2.68 -19.32 -6.89
C ALA A 152 2.09 -20.55 -7.61
N ASN A 153 2.67 -21.73 -7.39
CA ASN A 153 2.18 -22.97 -8.00
C ASN A 153 0.87 -23.46 -7.37
N LYS A 154 0.65 -23.22 -6.07
CA LYS A 154 -0.65 -23.45 -5.41
C LYS A 154 -1.76 -22.59 -6.02
N GLU A 155 -1.47 -21.33 -6.31
CA GLU A 155 -2.43 -20.47 -7.02
C GLU A 155 -2.73 -20.98 -8.42
N ALA A 156 -1.73 -21.47 -9.14
CA ALA A 156 -1.97 -22.07 -10.46
C ALA A 156 -2.75 -23.39 -10.39
N LEU A 157 -2.48 -24.24 -9.39
CA LEU A 157 -3.26 -25.45 -9.13
C LEU A 157 -4.70 -25.14 -8.73
N ARG A 158 -4.94 -24.04 -8.02
CA ARG A 158 -6.29 -23.55 -7.72
C ARG A 158 -7.08 -23.29 -8.99
N VAL A 159 -6.48 -22.63 -10.00
CA VAL A 159 -7.14 -22.41 -11.30
C VAL A 159 -7.64 -23.71 -11.93
N ARG A 160 -6.79 -24.76 -11.91
CA ARG A 160 -7.17 -26.10 -12.38
C ARG A 160 -8.30 -26.70 -11.54
N ASN A 161 -8.18 -26.65 -10.21
CA ASN A 161 -9.13 -27.26 -9.29
C ASN A 161 -10.50 -26.56 -9.31
N ASP A 162 -10.51 -25.26 -9.61
CA ASP A 162 -11.72 -24.46 -9.80
C ASP A 162 -12.38 -24.73 -11.17
N GLY A 163 -11.81 -25.59 -12.02
CA GLY A 163 -12.40 -26.06 -13.27
C GLY A 163 -12.18 -25.16 -14.49
N TRP A 164 -11.25 -24.22 -14.43
CA TRP A 164 -10.97 -23.30 -15.54
C TRP A 164 -10.16 -23.97 -16.66
N PRO A 165 -10.25 -23.49 -17.92
CA PRO A 165 -9.45 -24.00 -19.02
C PRO A 165 -7.97 -23.91 -18.69
N TYR A 166 -7.34 -25.07 -18.49
CA TYR A 166 -6.00 -25.16 -17.91
C TYR A 166 -5.13 -26.16 -18.68
N LEU A 167 -3.92 -25.73 -19.05
CA LEU A 167 -2.88 -26.56 -19.63
C LEU A 167 -1.65 -26.51 -18.74
N HIS A 168 -1.17 -27.67 -18.30
CA HIS A 168 0.11 -27.80 -17.60
C HIS A 168 1.22 -28.18 -18.58
N ILE A 169 2.33 -27.47 -18.53
CA ILE A 169 3.55 -27.81 -19.25
C ILE A 169 4.76 -27.73 -18.32
N ARG A 170 5.75 -28.59 -18.56
CA ARG A 170 7.05 -28.55 -17.85
C ARG A 170 8.08 -27.85 -18.71
N GLN A 171 8.92 -27.03 -18.09
CA GLN A 171 10.02 -26.38 -18.76
C GLN A 171 10.98 -27.41 -19.38
N GLU A 172 11.19 -28.53 -18.70
CA GLU A 172 12.05 -29.63 -19.10
C GLU A 172 11.53 -30.28 -20.40
N ASP A 173 10.22 -30.45 -20.53
CA ASP A 173 9.62 -30.94 -21.78
C ASP A 173 9.76 -29.91 -22.90
N ALA A 174 9.65 -28.62 -22.58
CA ALA A 174 9.83 -27.54 -23.55
C ALA A 174 11.27 -27.46 -24.06
N VAL A 175 12.26 -27.78 -23.21
CA VAL A 175 13.67 -27.84 -23.62
C VAL A 175 13.98 -29.13 -24.39
N ALA A 176 13.44 -30.27 -23.97
CA ALA A 176 13.72 -31.56 -24.60
C ALA A 176 13.00 -31.72 -25.94
N ASN A 177 11.73 -31.31 -26.01
CA ASN A 177 10.85 -31.49 -27.17
C ASN A 177 10.01 -30.21 -27.42
N PRO A 178 10.66 -29.07 -27.73
CA PRO A 178 10.00 -27.76 -27.86
C PRO A 178 8.81 -27.77 -28.80
N ARG A 179 8.94 -28.45 -29.94
CA ARG A 179 7.86 -28.56 -30.95
C ARG A 179 6.65 -29.34 -30.44
N SER A 180 6.85 -30.40 -29.66
CA SER A 180 5.76 -31.18 -29.07
C SER A 180 5.00 -30.34 -28.04
N VAL A 181 5.72 -29.61 -27.18
CA VAL A 181 5.08 -28.69 -26.21
C VAL A 181 4.35 -27.56 -26.92
N TRP A 182 4.93 -26.97 -27.95
CA TRP A 182 4.28 -25.92 -28.73
C TRP A 182 3.00 -26.40 -29.41
N ASN A 183 2.99 -27.61 -29.98
CA ASN A 183 1.77 -28.21 -30.55
C ASN A 183 0.64 -28.29 -29.51
N LYS A 184 0.95 -28.66 -28.26
CA LYS A 184 -0.05 -28.67 -27.17
C LYS A 184 -0.55 -27.26 -26.85
N VAL A 185 0.34 -26.26 -26.87
CA VAL A 185 -0.02 -24.86 -26.60
C VAL A 185 -0.96 -24.31 -27.68
N ILE A 186 -0.64 -24.51 -28.97
CA ILE A 186 -1.50 -24.01 -30.05
C ILE A 186 -2.85 -24.73 -30.08
N ASP A 187 -2.89 -26.05 -29.86
CA ASP A 187 -4.12 -26.84 -29.79
C ASP A 187 -5.02 -26.32 -28.65
N PHE A 188 -4.46 -26.21 -27.44
CA PHE A 188 -5.17 -25.68 -26.28
C PHE A 188 -5.69 -24.25 -26.49
N CYS A 189 -4.89 -23.40 -27.13
CA CYS A 189 -5.26 -22.01 -27.40
C CYS A 189 -6.16 -21.83 -28.63
N GLY A 190 -6.37 -22.87 -29.45
CA GLY A 190 -7.07 -22.79 -30.73
C GLY A 190 -6.35 -21.86 -31.72
N LEU A 191 -5.03 -21.97 -31.79
CA LEU A 191 -4.16 -21.22 -32.70
C LEU A 191 -3.77 -22.07 -33.91
N ALA A 192 -3.52 -21.43 -35.04
CA ALA A 192 -3.02 -22.11 -36.23
C ALA A 192 -1.57 -22.59 -36.04
N ASP A 193 -1.20 -23.67 -36.72
CA ASP A 193 0.19 -24.07 -36.78
C ASP A 193 0.94 -23.20 -37.78
N VAL A 194 1.83 -22.35 -37.26
CA VAL A 194 2.69 -21.47 -38.04
C VAL A 194 4.16 -21.68 -37.65
N PRO A 195 5.11 -21.38 -38.55
CA PRO A 195 6.53 -21.39 -38.20
C PRO A 195 6.84 -20.38 -37.10
N ILE A 196 7.53 -20.83 -36.04
CA ILE A 196 8.02 -20.00 -34.94
C ILE A 196 9.54 -20.14 -34.89
N ALA A 197 10.24 -19.00 -34.89
CA ALA A 197 11.70 -18.98 -34.77
C ALA A 197 12.12 -19.22 -33.32
N GLU A 198 13.36 -19.70 -33.12
CA GLU A 198 13.95 -19.82 -31.78
C GLU A 198 13.13 -20.70 -30.81
N LEU A 199 12.37 -21.67 -31.30
CA LEU A 199 11.57 -22.53 -30.42
C LEU A 199 12.47 -23.36 -29.47
N ASP A 200 13.65 -23.72 -29.96
CA ASP A 200 14.74 -24.43 -29.26
C ASP A 200 15.67 -23.51 -28.46
N ARG A 201 15.39 -22.21 -28.41
CA ARG A 201 16.21 -21.24 -27.68
C ARG A 201 16.32 -21.60 -26.21
N GLU A 202 17.53 -21.44 -25.69
CA GLU A 202 17.77 -21.61 -24.26
C GLU A 202 16.92 -20.65 -23.43
N ILE A 203 16.16 -21.23 -22.51
CA ILE A 203 15.24 -20.51 -21.64
C ILE A 203 16.07 -19.73 -20.60
N ASN A 204 15.76 -18.45 -20.41
CA ASN A 204 16.49 -17.56 -19.48
C ASN A 204 16.63 -18.14 -18.07
N THR A 205 17.81 -18.66 -17.77
CA THR A 205 18.22 -19.24 -16.48
C THR A 205 19.25 -18.33 -15.79
N ALA A 206 19.37 -18.43 -14.45
CA ALA A 206 20.49 -17.77 -13.76
C ALA A 206 21.82 -18.42 -14.19
N LYS A 207 22.95 -17.69 -14.12
CA LYS A 207 24.25 -18.17 -14.64
C LYS A 207 24.63 -19.54 -14.09
N SER A 208 24.39 -19.83 -12.81
CA SER A 208 24.72 -21.13 -12.23
C SER A 208 23.80 -22.28 -12.67
N THR A 209 22.67 -21.94 -13.31
CA THR A 209 21.62 -22.86 -13.77
C THR A 209 21.51 -22.93 -15.30
N ALA A 210 22.34 -22.16 -16.02
CA ALA A 210 22.47 -22.21 -17.47
C ALA A 210 22.98 -23.57 -17.93
N GLY A 211 22.45 -24.09 -19.03
CA GLY A 211 22.70 -25.45 -19.52
C GLY A 211 22.13 -26.58 -18.66
N LYS A 212 22.02 -26.42 -17.34
CA LYS A 212 21.66 -27.50 -16.40
C LYS A 212 20.28 -28.11 -16.63
N VAL A 213 19.30 -27.31 -17.07
CA VAL A 213 17.96 -27.84 -17.44
C VAL A 213 18.06 -28.77 -18.65
N LYS A 214 18.83 -28.36 -19.66
CA LYS A 214 19.08 -29.15 -20.88
C LYS A 214 19.89 -30.41 -20.59
N GLU A 215 20.84 -30.32 -19.68
CA GLU A 215 21.65 -31.44 -19.19
C GLU A 215 20.92 -32.33 -18.17
N GLN A 216 19.71 -31.95 -17.74
CA GLN A 216 18.95 -32.62 -16.67
C GLN A 216 19.75 -32.79 -15.36
N ARG A 217 20.60 -31.81 -15.03
CA ARG A 217 21.46 -31.84 -13.82
C ARG A 217 20.87 -30.96 -12.71
N PRO A 218 20.44 -31.54 -11.57
CA PRO A 218 19.90 -30.75 -10.46
C PRO A 218 21.03 -30.00 -9.74
N PRO A 219 20.94 -28.67 -9.56
CA PRO A 219 21.94 -27.90 -8.84
C PRO A 219 21.68 -27.84 -7.32
N LEU A 220 20.48 -28.21 -6.88
CA LEU A 220 20.15 -28.44 -5.48
C LEU A 220 19.72 -29.89 -5.29
N ASP A 221 20.11 -30.48 -4.16
CA ASP A 221 19.70 -31.81 -3.76
C ASP A 221 18.21 -31.82 -3.37
N TRP A 222 17.49 -32.90 -3.69
CA TRP A 222 16.06 -33.02 -3.36
C TRP A 222 15.79 -33.00 -1.85
N SER A 223 16.75 -33.47 -1.03
CA SER A 223 16.67 -33.40 0.44
C SER A 223 16.64 -31.97 0.99
N TYR A 224 16.99 -30.97 0.17
CA TYR A 224 16.86 -29.58 0.55
C TYR A 224 15.39 -29.19 0.76
N PHE A 225 14.47 -29.73 -0.04
CA PHE A 225 13.10 -29.22 -0.14
C PHE A 225 12.18 -29.76 0.95
N SER A 226 11.21 -28.93 1.31
CA SER A 226 10.11 -29.30 2.20
C SER A 226 9.27 -30.44 1.61
N SER A 227 8.59 -31.19 2.49
CA SER A 227 7.64 -32.24 2.08
C SER A 227 6.55 -31.71 1.14
N GLU A 228 6.13 -30.45 1.34
CA GLU A 228 5.15 -29.77 0.51
C GLU A 228 5.65 -29.55 -0.93
N THR A 229 6.88 -29.06 -1.09
CA THR A 229 7.52 -28.95 -2.41
C THR A 229 7.63 -30.31 -3.08
N LEU A 230 8.02 -31.34 -2.34
CA LEU A 230 8.16 -32.71 -2.88
C LEU A 230 6.81 -33.25 -3.36
N GLN A 231 5.74 -33.14 -2.55
CA GLN A 231 4.40 -33.58 -2.93
C GLN A 231 3.90 -32.86 -4.21
N MET A 232 4.11 -31.55 -4.28
CA MET A 232 3.75 -30.76 -5.47
C MET A 232 4.57 -31.17 -6.71
N CYS A 233 5.84 -31.51 -6.53
CA CYS A 233 6.70 -31.97 -7.62
C CYS A 233 6.30 -33.36 -8.13
N GLN A 234 5.81 -34.22 -7.25
CA GLN A 234 5.18 -35.49 -7.59
C GLN A 234 3.99 -35.27 -8.52
N GLU A 235 3.11 -34.35 -8.15
CA GLU A 235 1.93 -33.99 -8.92
C GLU A 235 2.30 -33.42 -10.31
N PHE A 236 3.39 -32.65 -10.39
CA PHE A 236 3.91 -32.15 -11.66
C PHE A 236 4.77 -33.17 -12.43
N GLY A 237 4.97 -34.37 -11.91
CA GLY A 237 5.76 -35.43 -12.55
C GLY A 237 7.28 -35.18 -12.57
N TYR A 238 7.83 -34.44 -11.61
CA TYR A 238 9.28 -34.18 -11.50
C TYR A 238 10.05 -35.21 -10.68
N LEU A 239 9.39 -35.93 -9.77
CA LEU A 239 10.10 -36.85 -8.89
C LEU A 239 10.41 -38.18 -9.58
N PRO A 240 11.59 -38.77 -9.34
CA PRO A 240 11.83 -40.17 -9.69
C PRO A 240 10.83 -41.04 -8.92
N GLY A 241 10.31 -42.08 -9.56
CA GLY A 241 9.21 -42.91 -9.05
C GLY A 241 9.50 -43.71 -7.78
N ASP A 242 10.64 -43.49 -7.11
CA ASP A 242 10.99 -44.17 -5.87
C ASP A 242 11.49 -43.18 -4.81
N LEU A 243 10.61 -42.85 -3.86
CA LEU A 243 10.93 -42.05 -2.67
C LEU A 243 11.66 -42.87 -1.60
N SER A 244 11.81 -44.19 -1.76
CA SER A 244 12.38 -45.06 -0.72
C SER A 244 13.84 -44.73 -0.38
N THR A 245 14.54 -43.97 -1.23
CA THR A 245 15.91 -43.52 -1.02
C THR A 245 16.03 -42.10 -0.48
N VAL A 246 14.94 -41.33 -0.38
CA VAL A 246 14.96 -40.10 0.42
C VAL A 246 14.99 -40.57 1.87
N PRO A 247 16.07 -40.31 2.64
CA PRO A 247 16.11 -40.74 4.03
C PRO A 247 14.83 -40.29 4.69
N GLU A 248 14.15 -41.19 5.41
CA GLU A 248 13.05 -40.80 6.30
C GLU A 248 13.51 -39.52 7.00
N LEU A 249 12.82 -38.42 6.71
CA LEU A 249 13.06 -37.14 7.35
C LEU A 249 12.83 -37.41 8.83
N LYS A 250 13.91 -37.74 9.54
CA LYS A 250 13.92 -37.79 10.98
C LYS A 250 13.45 -36.41 11.38
N THR A 251 12.21 -36.34 11.84
CA THR A 251 11.66 -35.20 12.56
C THR A 251 12.40 -35.11 13.89
N SER A 252 13.70 -34.82 13.83
CA SER A 252 14.50 -34.32 14.93
C SER A 252 14.72 -32.83 14.70
N VAL A 253 13.63 -32.13 14.42
CA VAL A 253 13.46 -30.76 14.87
C VAL A 253 12.76 -30.93 16.21
N SER A 254 13.44 -30.61 17.30
CA SER A 254 12.71 -30.35 18.54
C SER A 254 11.64 -29.32 18.19
N SER A 255 10.38 -29.67 18.47
CA SER A 255 9.22 -28.87 18.12
C SER A 255 9.36 -27.47 18.73
N THR A 256 9.91 -26.54 17.95
CA THR A 256 9.60 -25.13 18.09
C THR A 256 8.39 -24.92 17.19
N ASP A 257 7.24 -24.99 17.87
CA ASP A 257 5.91 -24.79 17.34
C ASP A 257 5.78 -23.40 16.65
N PRO A 258 5.47 -23.32 15.34
CA PRO A 258 5.21 -22.04 14.67
C PRO A 258 3.94 -21.33 15.15
N LYS A 259 3.19 -21.89 16.10
CA LYS A 259 2.08 -21.23 16.80
C LYS A 259 2.43 -20.70 18.20
N LYS A 260 3.69 -20.77 18.65
CA LYS A 260 4.17 -20.08 19.87
C LYS A 260 5.04 -18.87 19.55
N MET A 261 4.46 -17.91 18.84
CA MET A 261 4.75 -16.49 19.08
C MET A 261 3.39 -15.78 19.09
N LEU A 262 2.95 -15.40 20.29
CA LEU A 262 1.65 -14.78 20.64
C LEU A 262 0.42 -15.71 20.71
N LEU A 263 0.47 -16.80 21.48
CA LEU A 263 -0.72 -17.30 22.18
C LEU A 263 -0.30 -17.89 23.53
N VAL A 264 -0.80 -17.29 24.60
CA VAL A 264 -0.74 -17.80 25.98
C VAL A 264 -1.59 -19.07 26.04
N ASP A 265 -0.99 -20.15 26.53
CA ASP A 265 -1.57 -21.48 26.62
C ASP A 265 -2.61 -21.53 27.77
N HIS A 266 -3.90 -21.46 27.44
CA HIS A 266 -4.99 -21.76 28.36
C HIS A 266 -5.30 -23.26 28.30
N ASN A 267 -4.51 -24.10 29.00
CA ASN A 267 -4.97 -25.41 29.46
C ASN A 267 -4.11 -26.04 30.56
N GLU A 268 -3.38 -25.25 31.34
CA GLU A 268 -3.16 -25.64 32.74
C GLU A 268 -4.40 -25.23 33.53
N LYS A 269 -5.07 -26.19 34.19
CA LYS A 269 -6.03 -25.84 35.25
C LYS A 269 -5.29 -25.02 36.30
N PRO A 270 -5.60 -23.74 36.48
CA PRO A 270 -4.87 -22.91 37.43
C PRO A 270 -5.23 -23.35 38.84
N LYS A 271 -4.22 -23.75 39.62
CA LYS A 271 -4.31 -23.95 41.07
C LYS A 271 -4.51 -22.64 41.86
N ASN A 272 -4.97 -21.56 41.22
CA ASN A 272 -5.27 -20.31 41.92
C ASN A 272 -6.42 -19.55 41.24
N SER A 273 -7.57 -19.48 41.93
CA SER A 273 -8.82 -18.89 41.45
C SER A 273 -8.82 -17.36 41.32
N ASN A 274 -7.74 -16.69 41.73
CA ASN A 274 -7.63 -15.23 41.72
C ASN A 274 -7.12 -14.65 40.38
N THR A 275 -6.37 -15.41 39.58
CA THR A 275 -5.76 -14.89 38.35
C THR A 275 -6.76 -14.76 37.20
N HIS A 276 -7.74 -15.68 37.12
CA HIS A 276 -8.77 -15.67 36.08
C HIS A 276 -9.77 -14.51 36.26
N LYS A 277 -10.14 -14.22 37.52
CA LYS A 277 -11.00 -13.07 37.86
C LYS A 277 -10.34 -11.73 37.52
N HIS A 278 -9.02 -11.64 37.63
CA HIS A 278 -8.29 -10.43 37.29
C HIS A 278 -8.24 -10.19 35.78
N LEU A 279 -8.04 -11.24 34.98
CA LEU A 279 -8.04 -11.14 33.52
C LEU A 279 -9.44 -10.79 32.97
N GLU A 280 -10.50 -11.41 33.50
CA GLU A 280 -11.88 -11.08 33.12
C GLU A 280 -12.24 -9.64 33.46
N ALA A 281 -11.83 -9.13 34.63
CA ALA A 281 -12.02 -7.74 34.99
C ALA A 281 -11.30 -6.78 34.02
N GLN A 282 -10.07 -7.10 33.60
CA GLN A 282 -9.32 -6.29 32.63
C GLN A 282 -9.95 -6.30 31.23
N ILE A 283 -10.51 -7.43 30.78
CA ILE A 283 -11.21 -7.52 29.49
C ILE A 283 -12.51 -6.71 29.52
N VAL A 284 -13.29 -6.80 30.60
CA VAL A 284 -14.52 -6.02 30.77
C VAL A 284 -14.22 -4.51 30.84
N GLU A 285 -13.17 -4.11 31.54
CA GLU A 285 -12.67 -2.73 31.60
C GLU A 285 -12.29 -2.21 30.20
N LEU A 286 -11.57 -3.02 29.40
CA LEU A 286 -11.16 -2.66 28.05
C LEU A 286 -12.38 -2.51 27.10
N TYR A 287 -13.36 -3.40 27.19
CA TYR A 287 -14.60 -3.30 26.42
C TYR A 287 -15.44 -2.09 26.84
N SER A 288 -15.46 -1.74 28.13
CA SER A 288 -16.12 -0.54 28.65
C SER A 288 -15.45 0.73 28.10
N GLN A 289 -14.12 0.79 28.07
CA GLN A 289 -13.36 1.91 27.51
C GLN A 289 -13.58 2.08 26.00
N ILE A 290 -13.64 0.98 25.24
CA ILE A 290 -13.96 1.00 23.80
C ILE A 290 -15.39 1.51 23.56
N ASN A 291 -16.35 1.11 24.39
CA ASN A 291 -17.73 1.57 24.26
C ASN A 291 -17.90 3.04 24.72
N ALA A 292 -17.13 3.50 25.71
CA ALA A 292 -17.08 4.91 26.12
C ALA A 292 -16.45 5.81 25.03
N MET A 293 -15.46 5.30 24.26
CA MET A 293 -14.93 6.00 23.07
C MET A 293 -15.95 6.08 21.94
N LYS A 294 -16.81 5.05 21.76
CA LYS A 294 -17.91 5.10 20.79
C LYS A 294 -19.02 6.08 21.17
N ALA A 295 -19.11 6.45 22.45
CA ALA A 295 -20.08 7.41 22.97
C ALA A 295 -19.61 8.88 22.98
N THR A 296 -18.37 9.19 22.51
CA THR A 296 -17.82 10.56 22.58
C THR A 296 -17.78 11.27 21.22
N LYS A 297 -18.09 12.59 21.23
CA LYS A 297 -18.00 13.67 20.21
C LYS A 297 -18.39 13.40 18.74
N GLY A 298 -18.12 12.24 18.16
CA GLY A 298 -18.56 11.85 16.82
C GLY A 298 -20.09 11.73 16.72
N TRP A 299 -20.75 11.26 17.78
CA TRP A 299 -22.21 11.14 17.81
C TRP A 299 -22.93 12.50 17.94
N GLN A 300 -22.40 13.42 18.76
CA GLN A 300 -22.90 14.80 18.87
C GLN A 300 -22.70 15.61 17.57
N MET A 301 -21.74 15.21 16.72
CA MET A 301 -21.52 15.80 15.40
C MET A 301 -22.57 15.29 14.38
N LEU A 302 -23.03 14.04 14.50
CA LEU A 302 -24.09 13.46 13.69
C LEU A 302 -25.47 14.06 14.00
N GLU A 303 -25.81 14.34 15.26
CA GLU A 303 -27.05 15.06 15.60
C GLU A 303 -27.09 16.48 15.01
N LYS A 304 -25.98 17.22 15.09
CA LYS A 304 -25.88 18.54 14.45
C LYS A 304 -26.00 18.45 12.93
N TYR A 305 -25.49 17.37 12.33
CA TYR A 305 -25.60 17.13 10.89
C TYR A 305 -27.05 16.83 10.45
N TRP A 306 -27.82 16.09 11.25
CA TRP A 306 -29.24 15.80 10.97
C TRP A 306 -30.13 17.05 11.06
N VAL A 307 -29.89 17.93 12.04
CA VAL A 307 -30.59 19.23 12.16
C VAL A 307 -30.29 20.16 10.98
N ILE A 308 -29.05 20.14 10.48
CA ILE A 308 -28.65 20.91 9.28
C ILE A 308 -29.28 20.31 8.01
N ARG A 309 -29.30 18.98 7.88
CA ARG A 309 -29.90 18.26 6.75
C ARG A 309 -31.40 18.54 6.62
N ASP A 310 -32.14 18.57 7.72
CA ASP A 310 -33.59 18.79 7.69
C ASP A 310 -33.95 20.27 7.44
N ARG A 311 -33.10 21.22 7.86
CA ARG A 311 -33.22 22.64 7.44
C ARG A 311 -32.96 22.83 5.94
N LEU A 312 -32.04 22.06 5.36
CA LEU A 312 -31.74 22.12 3.92
C LEU A 312 -32.84 21.46 3.08
N LYS A 313 -33.47 20.37 3.56
CA LYS A 313 -34.65 19.77 2.90
C LYS A 313 -35.86 20.71 2.83
N GLY A 314 -36.01 21.62 3.80
CA GLY A 314 -37.07 22.65 3.78
C GLY A 314 -36.88 23.75 2.73
N SER A 315 -35.63 23.96 2.26
CA SER A 315 -35.28 25.10 1.40
C SER A 315 -35.30 24.77 -0.11
N VAL A 316 -35.44 23.50 -0.49
CA VAL A 316 -35.45 23.04 -1.89
C VAL A 316 -36.86 23.01 -2.51
N ARG A 317 -37.92 23.33 -1.75
CA ARG A 317 -39.33 23.25 -2.23
C ARG A 317 -39.87 24.51 -2.95
N LYS A 318 -39.04 25.45 -3.41
CA LYS A 318 -39.51 26.63 -4.16
C LYS A 318 -38.84 26.78 -5.53
N LEU A 319 -39.17 25.89 -6.47
CA LEU A 319 -39.08 26.17 -7.92
C LEU A 319 -40.29 25.52 -8.63
N PRO A 320 -41.01 26.24 -9.51
CA PRO A 320 -42.31 25.81 -10.02
C PRO A 320 -42.17 24.99 -11.31
N PHE A 321 -42.78 23.82 -11.36
CA PHE A 321 -43.14 23.15 -12.62
C PHE A 321 -44.56 22.58 -12.57
N LEU A 322 -45.17 22.60 -13.74
CA LEU A 322 -46.61 22.61 -14.04
C LEU A 322 -47.40 21.35 -13.67
N ARG A 323 -48.71 21.60 -13.51
CA ARG A 323 -49.83 20.72 -13.11
C ARG A 323 -50.01 19.42 -13.92
N ASN A 324 -50.34 18.35 -13.20
CA ASN A 324 -51.57 17.52 -13.29
C ASN A 324 -51.43 16.50 -12.13
N GLY A 325 -52.33 16.26 -11.19
CA GLY A 325 -53.77 16.45 -11.11
C GLY A 325 -54.37 15.14 -10.60
N HIS A 326 -54.27 14.83 -9.31
CA HIS A 326 -55.27 14.04 -8.55
C HIS A 326 -55.06 14.18 -7.04
N SER A 327 -56.19 14.32 -6.37
CA SER A 327 -56.41 14.72 -4.98
C SER A 327 -56.71 13.49 -4.13
N THR A 328 -56.04 13.37 -2.98
CA THR A 328 -56.61 12.70 -1.80
C THR A 328 -56.04 13.35 -0.54
N THR A 329 -56.94 13.97 0.20
CA THR A 329 -56.82 14.53 1.55
C THR A 329 -56.44 13.45 2.57
N TYR A 330 -55.65 13.78 3.60
CA TYR A 330 -55.94 13.44 5.01
C TYR A 330 -55.04 14.22 5.98
N SER A 331 -55.52 14.27 7.21
CA SER A 331 -55.42 15.31 8.24
C SER A 331 -54.11 15.40 9.03
N SER A 332 -53.89 16.59 9.55
CA SER A 332 -52.99 16.96 10.64
C SER A 332 -53.38 16.33 11.96
N GLU A 333 -52.41 15.72 12.66
CA GLU A 333 -52.43 15.60 14.12
C GLU A 333 -51.08 16.06 14.68
N THR A 334 -51.17 17.09 15.51
CA THR A 334 -50.11 17.63 16.35
C THR A 334 -50.00 16.78 17.61
N ASN A 335 -48.80 16.30 17.95
CA ASN A 335 -48.51 15.86 19.31
C ASN A 335 -47.26 16.56 19.85
N SER A 336 -47.53 17.40 20.84
CA SER A 336 -46.60 18.01 21.78
C SER A 336 -46.00 16.92 22.69
N PHE A 337 -44.67 16.93 22.87
CA PHE A 337 -44.02 16.23 23.95
C PHE A 337 -43.18 17.19 24.80
N SER A 338 -43.45 17.13 26.10
CA SER A 338 -42.81 17.87 27.19
C SER A 338 -41.38 17.39 27.48
N PRO A 339 -40.53 18.20 28.12
CA PRO A 339 -39.16 17.81 28.44
C PRO A 339 -39.11 16.87 29.65
N VAL A 340 -38.32 15.80 29.53
CA VAL A 340 -37.98 14.89 30.62
C VAL A 340 -36.76 15.45 31.37
N GLU A 341 -36.89 15.50 32.70
CA GLU A 341 -35.87 15.91 33.66
C GLU A 341 -34.64 14.98 33.61
N GLU A 342 -33.46 15.55 33.44
CA GLU A 342 -32.19 14.84 33.61
C GLU A 342 -31.83 14.76 35.11
N SER A 343 -31.74 13.53 35.60
CA SER A 343 -31.22 13.20 36.92
C SER A 343 -29.69 13.27 36.93
N SER A 344 -29.16 14.01 37.90
CA SER A 344 -27.73 14.19 38.14
C SER A 344 -27.14 12.95 38.82
N SER A 345 -26.22 12.26 38.13
CA SER A 345 -25.29 11.32 38.77
C SER A 345 -23.86 11.84 38.65
N SER A 346 -23.30 12.23 39.79
CA SER A 346 -21.94 12.72 39.98
C SER A 346 -20.93 11.57 39.87
N ALA A 347 -20.32 11.42 38.69
CA ALA A 347 -19.10 10.63 38.53
C ALA A 347 -17.88 11.51 38.85
N LYS A 348 -17.12 11.10 39.89
CA LYS A 348 -15.88 11.75 40.32
C LYS A 348 -14.84 11.65 39.20
N ASN A 349 -14.39 12.80 38.70
CA ASN A 349 -13.22 12.90 37.83
C ASN A 349 -11.95 12.67 38.67
N GLU A 350 -11.37 11.47 38.59
CA GLU A 350 -10.00 11.24 39.03
C GLU A 350 -9.04 11.82 37.99
N THR A 351 -8.49 12.99 38.31
CA THR A 351 -7.35 13.59 37.63
C THR A 351 -6.16 12.62 37.69
N ARG A 352 -5.89 11.89 36.60
CA ARG A 352 -4.62 11.20 36.40
C ARG A 352 -3.52 12.25 36.23
N GLN A 353 -2.83 12.55 37.34
CA GLN A 353 -1.56 13.26 37.32
C GLN A 353 -0.52 12.33 36.70
N HIS A 354 -0.19 12.53 35.43
CA HIS A 354 1.04 11.99 34.87
C HIS A 354 2.22 12.70 35.56
N PRO A 355 3.23 11.96 36.04
CA PRO A 355 4.40 12.58 36.63
C PRO A 355 5.09 13.45 35.58
N VAL A 356 5.15 14.76 35.84
CA VAL A 356 5.92 15.72 35.04
C VAL A 356 7.38 15.33 35.20
N VAL A 357 7.95 14.66 34.20
CA VAL A 357 9.39 14.46 34.10
C VAL A 357 9.99 15.84 33.86
N ILE A 358 10.59 16.42 34.90
CA ILE A 358 11.35 17.66 34.78
C ILE A 358 12.62 17.32 34.01
N HIS A 359 12.58 17.47 32.68
CA HIS A 359 13.77 17.37 31.85
C HIS A 359 14.74 18.48 32.27
N GLN A 360 15.96 18.11 32.65
CA GLN A 360 17.00 19.09 32.96
C GLN A 360 17.20 20.03 31.78
N VAL A 361 17.13 21.32 32.05
CA VAL A 361 17.25 22.38 31.06
C VAL A 361 18.68 22.37 30.51
N ARG A 362 18.88 21.83 29.30
CA ARG A 362 20.17 21.88 28.60
C ARG A 362 20.57 23.33 28.33
N GLU A 363 21.79 23.71 28.71
CA GLU A 363 22.41 25.00 28.38
C GLU A 363 22.74 25.09 26.88
N PHE A 364 22.76 26.31 26.35
CA PHE A 364 23.16 26.54 24.97
C PHE A 364 24.66 26.33 24.77
N SER A 365 25.02 25.64 23.70
CA SER A 365 26.40 25.48 23.26
C SER A 365 26.99 26.81 22.79
N LYS A 366 28.32 26.88 22.69
CA LYS A 366 29.02 28.06 22.13
C LYS A 366 28.58 28.38 20.70
N GLU A 367 28.32 27.35 19.89
CA GLU A 367 27.83 27.49 18.52
C GLU A 367 26.43 28.11 18.47
N GLU A 368 25.55 27.69 19.39
CA GLU A 368 24.20 28.23 19.51
C GLU A 368 24.20 29.67 19.99
N LEU A 369 25.04 30.02 20.96
CA LEU A 369 25.22 31.41 21.41
C LEU A 369 25.72 32.30 20.27
N GLY A 370 26.70 31.84 19.49
CA GLY A 370 27.18 32.56 18.30
C GLY A 370 26.09 32.72 17.23
N TRP A 371 25.25 31.69 17.05
CA TRP A 371 24.09 31.76 16.15
C TRP A 371 23.06 32.80 16.65
N ILE A 372 22.72 32.80 17.94
CA ILE A 372 21.81 33.80 18.54
C ILE A 372 22.33 35.21 18.28
N GLU A 373 23.61 35.46 18.54
CA GLU A 373 24.23 36.76 18.31
C GLU A 373 24.15 37.18 16.83
N GLN A 374 24.44 36.26 15.91
CA GLN A 374 24.33 36.51 14.48
C GLN A 374 22.90 36.85 14.08
N ILE A 375 21.90 36.09 14.55
CA ILE A 375 20.50 36.32 14.19
C ILE A 375 19.97 37.62 14.78
N ASN A 376 20.30 37.93 16.03
CA ASN A 376 19.90 39.18 16.68
C ASN A 376 20.48 40.41 15.97
N LYS A 377 21.66 40.29 15.36
CA LYS A 377 22.24 41.33 14.51
C LYS A 377 21.50 41.50 13.17
N HIS A 378 21.06 40.40 12.54
CA HIS A 378 20.42 40.43 11.22
C HIS A 378 18.91 40.72 11.27
N GLN A 379 18.26 40.44 12.39
CA GLN A 379 16.82 40.57 12.61
C GLN A 379 15.98 40.04 11.43
N PRO A 380 16.12 38.75 11.07
CA PRO A 380 15.44 38.20 9.92
C PRO A 380 13.92 38.27 10.11
N THR A 381 13.21 38.58 9.02
CA THR A 381 11.75 38.62 9.01
C THR A 381 11.11 37.25 9.21
N ALA A 382 11.85 36.19 8.90
CA ALA A 382 11.47 34.81 9.12
C ALA A 382 12.70 33.88 9.11
N ILE A 383 12.58 32.72 9.77
CA ILE A 383 13.62 31.68 9.82
C ILE A 383 13.07 30.42 9.15
N ALA A 384 13.75 29.92 8.13
CA ALA A 384 13.43 28.64 7.50
C ALA A 384 14.03 27.48 8.32
N ILE A 385 13.28 26.40 8.46
CA ILE A 385 13.64 25.17 9.17
C ILE A 385 13.47 24.03 8.17
N VAL A 386 14.54 23.33 7.85
CA VAL A 386 14.57 22.37 6.75
C VAL A 386 15.39 21.12 7.09
N PRO A 387 14.98 19.93 6.63
CA PRO A 387 15.78 18.71 6.79
C PRO A 387 16.99 18.71 5.85
N PRO A 388 18.23 18.68 6.37
CA PRO A 388 19.44 18.79 5.54
C PRO A 388 19.55 17.68 4.48
N GLU A 389 18.99 16.51 4.76
CA GLU A 389 18.98 15.35 3.87
C GLU A 389 17.98 15.49 2.71
N TRP A 390 16.97 16.36 2.82
CA TRP A 390 16.02 16.61 1.73
C TRP A 390 16.53 17.69 0.79
N ARG A 391 17.63 17.41 0.09
CA ARG A 391 18.40 18.40 -0.69
C ARG A 391 17.56 19.28 -1.61
N GLY A 392 16.56 18.71 -2.29
CA GLY A 392 15.64 19.48 -3.16
C GLY A 392 14.77 20.46 -2.37
N VAL A 393 14.20 20.01 -1.25
CA VAL A 393 13.36 20.82 -0.34
C VAL A 393 14.20 21.88 0.36
N SER A 394 15.32 21.47 0.94
CA SER A 394 16.30 22.33 1.60
C SER A 394 16.79 23.42 0.67
N SER A 395 17.30 23.06 -0.52
CA SER A 395 17.78 24.04 -1.51
C SER A 395 16.68 25.03 -1.90
N ALA A 396 15.50 24.54 -2.29
CA ALA A 396 14.42 25.40 -2.76
C ALA A 396 13.89 26.34 -1.67
N THR A 397 13.88 25.90 -0.41
CA THR A 397 13.43 26.71 0.73
C THR A 397 14.51 27.72 1.13
N SER A 398 15.78 27.31 1.24
CA SER A 398 16.91 28.20 1.57
C SER A 398 17.10 29.32 0.55
N ASN A 399 16.72 29.10 -0.71
CA ASN A 399 16.76 30.16 -1.73
C ASN A 399 15.69 31.24 -1.54
N LEU A 400 14.62 30.96 -0.79
CA LEU A 400 13.52 31.90 -0.52
C LEU A 400 13.75 32.73 0.75
N PHE A 401 14.54 32.24 1.70
CA PHE A 401 14.72 32.86 3.01
C PHE A 401 16.19 33.10 3.32
N ASN A 402 16.50 34.27 3.88
CA ASN A 402 17.88 34.68 4.14
C ASN A 402 18.53 33.91 5.29
N VAL A 403 17.73 33.32 6.18
CA VAL A 403 18.20 32.55 7.33
C VAL A 403 17.53 31.18 7.30
N THR A 404 18.38 30.15 7.37
CA THR A 404 17.95 28.75 7.41
C THR A 404 18.62 28.04 8.58
N ARG A 405 17.84 27.23 9.30
CA ARG A 405 18.29 26.28 10.31
C ARG A 405 18.04 24.87 9.79
N PHE A 406 19.09 24.06 9.75
CA PHE A 406 18.98 22.65 9.37
C PHE A 406 18.57 21.82 10.57
N VAL A 407 17.53 20.99 10.42
CA VAL A 407 16.93 20.19 11.48
C VAL A 407 16.51 18.85 10.90
N GLU A 408 17.21 17.79 11.30
CA GLU A 408 16.98 16.41 10.86
C GLU A 408 15.61 15.87 11.27
N ASP A 409 15.10 14.88 10.51
CA ASP A 409 13.88 14.14 10.88
C ASP A 409 14.13 13.05 11.95
N THR A 410 14.80 13.45 13.03
CA THR A 410 15.17 12.58 14.15
C THR A 410 14.90 13.24 15.50
N LEU A 411 14.21 14.39 15.50
CA LEU A 411 13.95 15.15 16.73
C LEU A 411 13.19 14.33 17.77
N THR A 412 13.71 14.32 19.00
CA THR A 412 12.94 13.95 20.18
C THR A 412 12.15 15.15 20.71
N GLU A 413 11.19 14.91 21.62
CA GLU A 413 10.48 15.99 22.33
C GLU A 413 11.45 16.93 23.08
N ALA A 414 12.50 16.38 23.69
CA ALA A 414 13.50 17.16 24.39
C ALA A 414 14.34 18.04 23.43
N ASP A 415 14.73 17.50 22.28
CA ASP A 415 15.44 18.27 21.24
C ASP A 415 14.56 19.38 20.69
N ALA A 416 13.28 19.09 20.44
CA ALA A 416 12.30 20.07 19.98
C ALA A 416 12.08 21.21 21.00
N GLN A 417 11.99 20.89 22.30
CA GLN A 417 11.90 21.89 23.37
C GLN A 417 13.15 22.76 23.46
N HIS A 418 14.34 22.15 23.35
CA HIS A 418 15.60 22.89 23.33
C HIS A 418 15.69 23.82 22.12
N LEU A 419 15.31 23.33 20.94
CA LEU A 419 15.29 24.12 19.71
C LEU A 419 14.26 25.24 19.77
N ALA A 420 13.07 25.03 20.35
CA ALA A 420 12.09 26.10 20.55
C ALA A 420 12.63 27.21 21.45
N ARG A 421 13.37 26.87 22.52
CA ARG A 421 14.08 27.86 23.36
C ARG A 421 15.15 28.60 22.57
N LEU A 422 15.96 27.90 21.78
CA LEU A 422 16.95 28.54 20.92
C LEU A 422 16.29 29.53 19.94
N LEU A 423 15.18 29.14 19.32
CA LEU A 423 14.43 29.99 18.42
C LEU A 423 13.79 31.20 19.14
N SER A 424 13.39 31.08 20.41
CA SER A 424 12.85 32.22 21.15
C SER A 424 13.86 33.32 21.42
N GLU A 425 15.14 32.96 21.60
CA GLU A 425 16.23 33.93 21.78
C GLU A 425 16.55 34.74 20.50
N SER A 426 16.04 34.31 19.34
CA SER A 426 16.25 35.01 18.07
C SER A 426 15.38 36.27 17.88
N GLY A 427 14.35 36.45 18.72
CA GLY A 427 13.33 37.50 18.55
C GLY A 427 12.39 37.31 17.35
N CYS A 428 12.65 36.35 16.47
CA CYS A 428 11.83 36.08 15.29
C CYS A 428 10.49 35.44 15.68
N LYS A 429 9.41 35.84 14.99
CA LYS A 429 8.05 35.33 15.22
C LYS A 429 7.46 34.56 14.04
N LYS A 430 8.25 34.34 12.98
CA LYS A 430 7.81 33.62 11.78
C LYS A 430 8.78 32.50 11.44
N PHE A 431 8.27 31.27 11.47
CA PHE A 431 9.05 30.07 11.20
C PHE A 431 8.49 29.37 9.97
N ILE A 432 9.35 28.94 9.04
CA ILE A 432 8.94 28.25 7.81
C ILE A 432 9.45 26.83 7.83
N PHE A 433 8.56 25.86 7.88
CA PHE A 433 8.93 24.47 7.65
C PHE A 433 9.02 24.21 6.16
N GLY A 434 10.21 23.86 5.66
CA GLY A 434 10.38 23.37 4.29
C GLY A 434 10.08 21.88 4.26
N GLY A 435 8.88 21.50 3.80
CA GLY A 435 8.34 20.16 3.99
C GLY A 435 7.85 19.91 5.42
N CYS A 436 7.33 18.71 5.69
CA CYS A 436 6.79 18.32 7.00
C CYS A 436 7.38 16.98 7.47
N ALA A 437 8.64 17.00 7.89
CA ALA A 437 9.27 15.87 8.55
C ALA A 437 8.40 15.34 9.71
N LEU A 438 8.35 14.02 9.91
CA LEU A 438 7.40 13.41 10.84
C LEU A 438 7.63 13.87 12.28
N THR A 439 8.88 14.09 12.64
CA THR A 439 9.29 14.59 13.97
C THR A 439 9.02 16.09 14.16
N TYR A 440 8.65 16.85 13.12
CA TYR A 440 8.33 18.28 13.26
C TYR A 440 7.04 18.54 14.03
N ARG A 441 6.23 17.51 14.31
CA ARG A 441 5.15 17.58 15.30
C ARG A 441 5.66 18.13 16.63
N TYR A 442 6.73 17.52 17.15
CA TYR A 442 7.31 17.90 18.44
C TYR A 442 7.76 19.36 18.42
N LEU A 443 8.36 19.80 17.32
CA LEU A 443 8.83 21.17 17.17
C LEU A 443 7.68 22.18 17.06
N ALA A 444 6.61 21.85 16.33
CA ALA A 444 5.45 22.72 16.20
C ALA A 444 4.76 22.94 17.56
N GLU A 445 4.59 21.85 18.33
CA GLU A 445 4.03 21.88 19.68
C GLU A 445 4.95 22.64 20.64
N ALA A 446 6.27 22.39 20.60
CA ALA A 446 7.24 23.12 21.41
C ALA A 446 7.25 24.63 21.10
N ILE A 447 7.23 25.03 19.82
CA ILE A 447 7.15 26.45 19.42
C ILE A 447 5.86 27.08 19.95
N ARG A 448 4.71 26.41 19.84
CA ARG A 448 3.44 26.92 20.36
C ARG A 448 3.49 27.15 21.87
N ASN A 449 4.12 26.24 22.60
CA ASN A 449 4.24 26.31 24.06
C ASN A 449 5.24 27.39 24.51
N THR A 450 6.38 27.51 23.82
CA THR A 450 7.43 28.48 24.16
C THR A 450 7.12 29.90 23.64
N MET A 451 6.49 30.02 22.48
CA MET A 451 6.21 31.27 21.79
C MET A 451 4.78 31.28 21.22
N PRO A 452 3.75 31.50 22.05
CA PRO A 452 2.34 31.42 21.61
C PRO A 452 1.98 32.35 20.45
N ASP A 453 2.65 33.50 20.34
CA ASP A 453 2.43 34.50 19.28
C ASP A 453 3.19 34.21 17.98
N ALA A 454 4.06 33.20 17.98
CA ALA A 454 4.78 32.82 16.78
C ALA A 454 3.83 32.17 15.75
N LYS A 455 4.13 32.39 14.47
CA LYS A 455 3.39 31.81 13.35
C LYS A 455 4.30 30.83 12.60
N ILE A 456 3.84 29.59 12.51
CA ILE A 456 4.47 28.56 11.69
C ILE A 456 3.79 28.57 10.31
N TYR A 457 4.61 28.64 9.27
CA TYR A 457 4.21 28.52 7.88
C TYR A 457 4.79 27.21 7.36
N LEU A 458 4.01 26.47 6.58
CA LEU A 458 4.51 25.27 5.91
C LEU A 458 4.72 25.57 4.44
N PHE A 459 5.89 25.29 3.89
CA PHE A 459 6.16 25.35 2.46
C PHE A 459 6.30 23.93 1.89
N TRP A 460 5.30 23.52 1.11
CA TRP A 460 5.20 22.17 0.56
C TRP A 460 5.65 22.10 -0.90
N LEU A 461 6.63 21.23 -1.13
CA LEU A 461 7.19 20.97 -2.45
C LEU A 461 6.73 19.65 -3.06
N GLY A 462 6.09 18.74 -2.31
CA GLY A 462 5.57 17.49 -2.85
C GLY A 462 4.41 17.70 -3.84
N ASN A 463 3.98 16.63 -4.50
CA ASN A 463 2.82 16.61 -5.40
C ASN A 463 1.88 15.42 -5.11
N PHE A 464 0.62 15.49 -5.56
CA PHE A 464 -0.36 14.43 -5.33
C PHE A 464 0.02 13.07 -5.95
N LEU A 465 0.83 13.07 -7.01
CA LEU A 465 1.35 11.85 -7.62
C LEU A 465 2.47 11.21 -6.81
N GLN A 466 2.98 11.82 -5.73
CA GLN A 466 3.96 11.20 -4.84
C GLN A 466 3.29 10.44 -3.68
N TYR A 467 1.96 10.41 -3.61
CA TYR A 467 1.22 9.74 -2.52
C TYR A 467 1.39 8.21 -2.50
N TRP A 468 1.96 7.62 -3.55
CA TRP A 468 2.35 6.19 -3.54
C TRP A 468 3.56 5.94 -2.64
N GLU A 469 4.36 6.97 -2.33
CA GLU A 469 5.44 6.87 -1.37
C GLU A 469 4.87 7.02 0.05
N LYS A 470 4.98 5.94 0.85
CA LYS A 470 4.44 5.88 2.22
C LYS A 470 4.87 7.08 3.07
N TYR A 471 6.12 7.50 2.95
CA TYR A 471 6.66 8.61 3.73
C TYR A 471 5.99 9.94 3.37
N GLU A 472 5.87 10.27 2.08
CA GLU A 472 5.19 11.48 1.61
C GLU A 472 3.71 11.52 2.02
N TYR A 473 3.02 10.38 1.97
CA TYR A 473 1.65 10.27 2.46
C TYR A 473 1.54 10.61 3.96
N LEU A 474 2.43 10.07 4.79
CA LEU A 474 2.45 10.32 6.23
C LEU A 474 2.83 11.79 6.54
N SER A 475 3.83 12.33 5.86
CA SER A 475 4.26 13.73 5.96
C SER A 475 3.13 14.70 5.60
N PHE A 476 2.41 14.44 4.51
CA PHE A 476 1.26 15.26 4.12
C PHE A 476 0.10 15.15 5.12
N SER A 477 -0.18 13.93 5.60
CA SER A 477 -1.23 13.68 6.58
C SER A 477 -0.94 14.39 7.90
N LEU A 478 0.33 14.38 8.34
CA LEU A 478 0.79 15.14 9.49
C LEU A 478 0.62 16.64 9.27
N ALA A 479 1.06 17.18 8.14
CA ALA A 479 0.89 18.59 7.80
C ALA A 479 -0.57 19.04 7.88
N ARG A 480 -1.49 18.23 7.35
CA ARG A 480 -2.93 18.46 7.47
C ARG A 480 -3.38 18.48 8.92
N GLN A 481 -2.94 17.51 9.73
CA GLN A 481 -3.30 17.45 11.13
C GLN A 481 -2.79 18.67 11.91
N LEU A 482 -1.51 19.05 11.74
CA LEU A 482 -0.93 20.23 12.38
C LEU A 482 -1.64 21.53 11.97
N TYR A 483 -2.13 21.63 10.73
CA TYR A 483 -2.97 22.75 10.31
C TYR A 483 -4.34 22.76 11.00
N GLN A 484 -5.01 21.60 11.08
CA GLN A 484 -6.29 21.46 11.76
C GLN A 484 -6.20 21.74 13.27
N ASP A 485 -5.08 21.35 13.88
CA ASP A 485 -4.74 21.63 15.28
C ASP A 485 -4.37 23.12 15.52
N GLY A 486 -4.34 23.93 14.46
CA GLY A 486 -4.02 25.36 14.53
C GLY A 486 -2.54 25.65 14.78
N LEU A 487 -1.66 24.66 14.65
CA LEU A 487 -0.20 24.83 14.80
C LEU A 487 0.41 25.46 13.55
N ILE A 488 -0.09 25.14 12.36
CA ILE A 488 0.30 25.79 11.10
C ILE A 488 -0.67 26.95 10.80
N TYR A 489 -0.13 28.17 10.71
CA TYR A 489 -0.91 29.38 10.42
C TYR A 489 -1.29 29.51 8.94
N LYS A 490 -0.40 29.11 8.04
CA LYS A 490 -0.61 29.20 6.58
C LYS A 490 0.20 28.15 5.84
N TRP A 491 -0.39 27.61 4.78
CA TRP A 491 0.23 26.58 3.95
C TRP A 491 0.61 27.10 2.55
N GLY A 492 1.90 27.30 2.32
CA GLY A 492 2.49 27.61 1.04
C GLY A 492 2.74 26.38 0.16
N PHE A 493 2.47 26.47 -1.14
CA PHE A 493 2.72 25.39 -2.10
C PHE A 493 3.58 25.87 -3.26
N ALA A 494 4.53 25.03 -3.69
CA ALA A 494 5.34 25.27 -4.88
C ALA A 494 4.59 25.02 -6.21
N LYS A 495 3.39 24.45 -6.16
CA LYS A 495 2.54 24.14 -7.32
C LYS A 495 1.23 24.93 -7.22
N LYS A 496 0.94 25.75 -8.25
CA LYS A 496 -0.24 26.63 -8.26
C LYS A 496 -1.55 25.85 -8.12
N GLY A 497 -1.73 24.78 -8.91
CA GLY A 497 -2.96 23.98 -8.88
C GLY A 497 -3.24 23.35 -7.51
N ILE A 498 -2.21 22.90 -6.79
CA ILE A 498 -2.38 22.37 -5.42
C ILE A 498 -2.83 23.47 -4.47
N ALA A 499 -2.21 24.65 -4.54
CA ALA A 499 -2.60 25.80 -3.73
C ALA A 499 -4.09 26.17 -3.94
N GLU A 500 -4.53 26.20 -5.20
CA GLU A 500 -5.91 26.51 -5.59
C GLU A 500 -6.89 25.45 -5.11
N ILE A 501 -6.57 24.16 -5.26
CA ILE A 501 -7.41 23.06 -4.75
C ILE A 501 -7.61 23.18 -3.23
N MET A 502 -6.53 23.42 -2.49
CA MET A 502 -6.59 23.53 -1.03
C MET A 502 -7.30 24.81 -0.58
N ALA A 503 -7.10 25.93 -1.29
CA ALA A 503 -7.85 27.17 -1.05
C ALA A 503 -9.36 26.97 -1.23
N ASN A 504 -9.77 26.23 -2.27
CA ASN A 504 -11.17 25.91 -2.52
C ASN A 504 -11.79 25.01 -1.44
N GLN A 505 -10.96 24.30 -0.66
CA GLN A 505 -11.40 23.56 0.54
C GLN A 505 -11.45 24.43 1.81
N GLY A 506 -11.26 25.74 1.68
CA GLY A 506 -11.31 26.70 2.77
C GLY A 506 -10.00 26.84 3.55
N TRP A 507 -8.89 26.31 3.05
CA TRP A 507 -7.61 26.38 3.76
C TRP A 507 -6.88 27.69 3.45
N HIS A 508 -6.18 28.23 4.44
CA HIS A 508 -5.37 29.43 4.29
C HIS A 508 -4.07 29.06 3.57
N THR A 509 -4.08 29.20 2.24
CA THR A 509 -2.95 28.79 1.40
C THR A 509 -2.34 29.94 0.60
N SER A 510 -1.17 29.68 0.01
CA SER A 510 -0.58 30.55 -1.01
C SER A 510 0.27 29.76 -2.00
N PHE A 511 0.27 30.18 -3.26
CA PHE A 511 1.28 29.74 -4.20
C PHE A 511 2.58 30.51 -3.97
N LEU A 512 3.69 29.80 -3.77
CA LEU A 512 5.03 30.39 -3.73
C LEU A 512 5.82 29.87 -4.92
N LYS A 513 6.15 30.78 -5.85
CA LYS A 513 7.04 30.46 -6.95
C LYS A 513 8.45 30.27 -6.41
N SER A 514 9.04 29.10 -6.67
CA SER A 514 10.45 28.87 -6.35
C SER A 514 11.33 29.84 -7.13
N VAL A 515 12.31 30.43 -6.45
CA VAL A 515 13.33 31.31 -7.03
C VAL A 515 14.67 30.67 -6.75
N VAL A 516 15.59 30.69 -7.70
CA VAL A 516 16.97 30.20 -7.52
C VAL A 516 17.88 31.41 -7.41
N ARG A 517 18.42 31.66 -6.22
CA ARG A 517 19.46 32.67 -5.95
C ARG A 517 20.86 32.05 -5.98
N GLN A 518 20.97 30.79 -5.59
CA GLN A 518 22.20 30.01 -5.54
C GLN A 518 21.98 28.67 -6.24
N ILE A 519 22.87 28.34 -7.18
CA ILE A 519 22.85 27.06 -7.91
C ILE A 519 23.56 26.01 -7.04
N PRO A 520 22.95 24.86 -6.76
CA PRO A 520 23.61 23.77 -6.02
C PRO A 520 24.91 23.33 -6.72
N THR A 521 25.95 23.08 -5.95
CA THR A 521 27.26 22.64 -6.46
C THR A 521 27.29 21.18 -6.92
N ALA A 522 26.27 20.38 -6.56
CA ALA A 522 26.14 18.98 -6.94
C ALA A 522 24.66 18.55 -6.95
N PRO A 523 24.29 17.49 -7.71
CA PRO A 523 22.96 16.91 -7.67
C PRO A 523 22.62 16.28 -6.31
N SER A 524 21.33 16.07 -6.06
CA SER A 524 20.88 15.22 -4.95
C SER A 524 21.39 13.78 -5.17
N ILE A 525 22.00 13.19 -4.13
CA ILE A 525 22.40 11.76 -4.14
C ILE A 525 21.17 10.91 -3.84
#